data_AF-A0A7L2VV62-F1
#
_entry.id   AF-A0A7L2VV62-F1
#
_cell.length_a   1.000
_cell.length_b   1.000
_cell.length_c   1.000
_cell.angle_alpha   90.00
_cell.angle_beta   90.00
_cell.angle_gamma   90.00
#
_symmetry.space_group_name_H-M   'P 1'
#
loop_
_entity.id
_entity.type
_entity.pdbx_description
1 polymer ?
#
loop_
_entity_poly.entity_id
_entity_poly.type
_entity_poly.pdbx_seq_one_letter_code
_entity_poly.pdbx_strand_id
1 'polypeptide(L)'
;MELPRPGLLVVCEELGEAELAALKFLSLEHIPMRKLEAIQNAQDFIEVLWEKGMIEEGNLSFLKELLYRISRIDLLAAHLGSSREEMERELQIPGRAQVSGYRYLLFQLSEDITKDELNSFKFLLGKELSKCRQTRETTMLDIFIDMEKKGLLGEDSLSILKRLCEEINISLLKRIEEYESKLSGEEEMLITEEQRGGTGGPEAHARWLVSSVALDSPGSWNKSSQQLEAYKMTSQPRGVCLILNNHNFAKAREAVPEPKNLKNRNGTDVDAAALGRVFSKLHFTIEEYRDLTAEEIRKTVNIYRRKDHKDRDCFVCCILSHGKKGIIYGVDGQEVPIQELTTSFTGQNCHSLAGKPKVFFVQACQGDACHKGVTIETDSGEQDSSVETDARFQLDCIPAEADFLLGMATLQDYVSYRSPREGTWYIQALCQRLEDSCPRGEDILTILTAVNQEVSRKSCEPNAEKQMPQPSFTLRKKLIFPVD
;
A
#
# COMPACT_ATOMS: atom_id res chain seq x y z
N MET A 1 -33.24 2.60 -33.85
CA MET A 1 -32.00 2.61 -33.05
C MET A 1 -31.17 1.48 -33.59
N GLU A 2 -29.92 1.74 -33.95
CA GLU A 2 -29.03 0.68 -34.44
C GLU A 2 -28.50 -0.12 -33.24
N LEU A 3 -28.20 -1.40 -33.46
CA LEU A 3 -27.83 -2.34 -32.40
C LEU A 3 -26.50 -1.92 -31.74
N PRO A 4 -26.31 -2.17 -30.43
CA PRO A 4 -25.01 -1.97 -29.80
C PRO A 4 -23.92 -2.76 -30.54
N ARG A 5 -22.76 -2.13 -30.77
CA ARG A 5 -21.61 -2.75 -31.45
C ARG A 5 -21.25 -4.07 -30.76
N PRO A 6 -20.74 -5.10 -31.47
CA PRO A 6 -20.54 -6.45 -30.90
C PRO A 6 -19.79 -6.49 -29.56
N GLY A 7 -18.77 -5.63 -29.36
CA GLY A 7 -18.05 -5.55 -28.08
C GLY A 7 -18.91 -5.07 -26.89
N LEU A 8 -19.90 -4.20 -27.12
CA LEU A 8 -20.84 -3.78 -26.08
C LEU A 8 -21.84 -4.90 -25.73
N LEU A 9 -22.21 -5.73 -26.71
CA LEU A 9 -23.08 -6.89 -26.46
C LEU A 9 -22.37 -7.92 -25.57
N VAL A 10 -21.11 -8.23 -25.85
CA VAL A 10 -20.29 -9.13 -25.03
C VAL A 10 -20.04 -8.56 -23.63
N VAL A 11 -19.78 -7.24 -23.50
CA VAL A 11 -19.71 -6.57 -22.19
C VAL A 11 -21.00 -6.77 -21.38
N CYS A 12 -22.17 -6.76 -22.01
CA CYS A 12 -23.43 -7.04 -21.31
C CYS A 12 -23.65 -8.52 -20.95
N GLU A 13 -23.10 -9.46 -21.74
CA GLU A 13 -23.20 -10.90 -21.48
C GLU A 13 -22.24 -11.36 -20.37
N GLU A 14 -21.09 -10.69 -20.23
CA GLU A 14 -20.05 -10.95 -19.23
C GLU A 14 -20.26 -10.23 -17.88
N LEU A 15 -21.36 -9.48 -17.70
CA LEU A 15 -21.67 -8.74 -16.46
C LEU A 15 -22.73 -9.46 -15.61
N GLY A 16 -22.33 -9.90 -14.41
CA GLY A 16 -23.19 -10.57 -13.44
C GLY A 16 -24.09 -9.64 -12.62
N GLU A 17 -25.04 -10.21 -11.88
CA GLU A 17 -26.04 -9.47 -11.09
C GLU A 17 -25.43 -8.50 -10.05
N ALA A 18 -24.34 -8.93 -9.38
CA ALA A 18 -23.63 -8.11 -8.40
C ALA A 18 -22.90 -6.91 -9.06
N GLU A 19 -22.31 -7.12 -10.23
CA GLU A 19 -21.63 -6.08 -10.99
C GLU A 19 -22.65 -5.08 -11.54
N LEU A 20 -23.79 -5.57 -12.05
CA LEU A 20 -24.92 -4.73 -12.43
C LEU A 20 -25.46 -3.90 -11.25
N ALA A 21 -25.49 -4.44 -10.04
CA ALA A 21 -25.85 -3.68 -8.83
C ALA A 21 -24.82 -2.58 -8.51
N ALA A 22 -23.52 -2.86 -8.63
CA ALA A 22 -22.46 -1.87 -8.45
C ALA A 22 -22.52 -0.77 -9.53
N LEU A 23 -22.69 -1.13 -10.81
CA LEU A 23 -22.85 -0.19 -11.93
C LEU A 23 -24.06 0.74 -11.74
N LYS A 24 -25.19 0.19 -11.27
CA LYS A 24 -26.38 0.96 -10.89
C LYS A 24 -26.06 1.93 -9.74
N PHE A 25 -25.41 1.46 -8.67
CA PHE A 25 -25.08 2.29 -7.51
C PHE A 25 -24.17 3.47 -7.87
N LEU A 26 -23.09 3.23 -8.61
CA LEU A 26 -22.15 4.26 -9.06
C LEU A 26 -22.79 5.28 -10.02
N SER A 27 -23.96 4.96 -10.60
CA SER A 27 -24.69 5.83 -11.54
C SER A 27 -25.90 6.57 -10.92
N LEU A 28 -26.12 6.47 -9.60
CA LEU A 28 -27.31 7.02 -8.92
C LEU A 28 -27.48 8.54 -9.04
N GLU A 29 -26.39 9.29 -9.23
CA GLU A 29 -26.42 10.75 -9.43
C GLU A 29 -26.90 11.14 -10.84
N HIS A 30 -26.62 10.30 -11.85
CA HIS A 30 -26.92 10.58 -13.25
C HIS A 30 -28.25 9.96 -13.70
N ILE A 31 -28.60 8.80 -13.14
CA ILE A 31 -29.84 8.07 -13.44
C ILE A 31 -30.74 8.04 -12.19
N PRO A 32 -31.94 8.65 -12.22
CA PRO A 32 -32.88 8.61 -11.11
C PRO A 32 -33.21 7.17 -10.70
N MET A 33 -33.12 6.88 -9.40
CA MET A 33 -33.18 5.51 -8.87
C MET A 33 -34.38 4.68 -9.38
N ARG A 34 -35.55 5.28 -9.62
CA ARG A 34 -36.72 4.57 -10.16
C ARG A 34 -36.50 3.94 -11.55
N LYS A 35 -35.54 4.42 -12.34
CA LYS A 35 -35.09 3.72 -13.57
C LYS A 35 -34.13 2.57 -13.25
N LEU A 36 -33.19 2.79 -12.32
CA LEU A 36 -32.21 1.78 -11.88
C LEU A 36 -32.85 0.57 -11.17
N GLU A 37 -33.93 0.80 -10.41
CA GLU A 37 -34.78 -0.23 -9.79
C GLU A 37 -35.56 -1.06 -10.83
N ALA A 38 -35.80 -0.53 -12.04
CA ALA A 38 -36.56 -1.20 -13.10
C ALA A 38 -35.70 -2.05 -14.06
N ILE A 39 -34.47 -1.61 -14.33
CA ILE A 39 -33.43 -2.33 -15.11
C ILE A 39 -33.21 -3.73 -14.53
N GLN A 40 -33.34 -4.80 -15.33
CA GLN A 40 -33.12 -6.18 -14.88
C GLN A 40 -31.81 -6.78 -15.40
N ASN A 41 -31.32 -6.35 -16.56
CA ASN A 41 -30.09 -6.84 -17.17
C ASN A 41 -29.12 -5.70 -17.57
N ALA A 42 -27.91 -6.05 -18.01
CA ALA A 42 -26.88 -5.07 -18.39
C ALA A 42 -27.17 -4.36 -19.72
N GLN A 43 -27.95 -4.95 -20.64
CA GLN A 43 -28.36 -4.33 -21.89
C GLN A 43 -29.34 -3.17 -21.61
N ASP A 44 -30.36 -3.38 -20.76
CA ASP A 44 -31.26 -2.32 -20.27
C ASP A 44 -30.46 -1.14 -19.68
N PHE A 45 -29.37 -1.44 -18.96
CA PHE A 45 -28.53 -0.43 -18.31
C PHE A 45 -27.73 0.40 -19.33
N ILE A 46 -27.10 -0.23 -20.33
CA ILE A 46 -26.41 0.48 -21.40
C ILE A 46 -27.40 1.29 -22.27
N GLU A 47 -28.61 0.79 -22.52
CA GLU A 47 -29.65 1.56 -23.20
C GLU A 47 -30.07 2.81 -22.40
N VAL A 48 -30.23 2.71 -21.07
CA VAL A 48 -30.54 3.89 -20.24
C VAL A 48 -29.36 4.88 -20.17
N LEU A 49 -28.12 4.43 -20.33
CA LEU A 49 -26.97 5.34 -20.50
C LEU A 49 -26.98 6.06 -21.85
N TRP A 50 -27.44 5.41 -22.93
CA TRP A 50 -27.68 6.04 -24.24
C TRP A 50 -28.84 7.04 -24.17
N GLU A 51 -29.98 6.68 -23.59
CA GLU A 51 -31.13 7.60 -23.37
C GLU A 51 -30.74 8.87 -22.60
N LYS A 52 -29.71 8.79 -21.75
CA LYS A 52 -29.22 9.87 -20.91
C LYS A 52 -28.09 10.70 -21.53
N GLY A 53 -27.53 10.28 -22.67
CA GLY A 53 -26.35 10.92 -23.26
C GLY A 53 -25.07 10.78 -22.41
N MET A 54 -25.03 9.82 -21.48
CA MET A 54 -23.84 9.55 -20.65
C MET A 54 -22.75 8.84 -21.45
N ILE A 55 -23.16 8.09 -22.48
CA ILE A 55 -22.27 7.49 -23.48
C ILE A 55 -22.89 7.62 -24.87
N GLU A 56 -22.02 7.77 -25.88
CA GLU A 56 -22.36 7.98 -27.29
C GLU A 56 -21.43 7.13 -28.17
N GLU A 57 -21.73 7.01 -29.47
CA GLU A 57 -21.00 6.14 -30.40
C GLU A 57 -19.49 6.43 -30.52
N GLY A 58 -19.08 7.67 -30.20
CA GLY A 58 -17.68 8.12 -30.13
C GLY A 58 -17.19 8.44 -28.70
N ASN A 59 -18.04 8.38 -27.68
CA ASN A 59 -17.70 8.71 -26.30
C ASN A 59 -18.22 7.65 -25.32
N LEU A 60 -17.36 6.71 -24.94
CA LEU A 60 -17.68 5.68 -23.95
C LEU A 60 -17.00 5.95 -22.59
N SER A 61 -16.56 7.19 -22.33
CA SER A 61 -15.77 7.55 -21.14
C SER A 61 -16.42 7.11 -19.82
N PHE A 62 -17.72 7.33 -19.65
CA PHE A 62 -18.43 6.93 -18.43
C PHE A 62 -18.50 5.40 -18.26
N LEU A 63 -18.74 4.64 -19.34
CA LEU A 63 -18.75 3.18 -19.28
C LEU A 63 -17.35 2.62 -18.99
N LYS A 64 -16.29 3.23 -19.56
CA LYS A 64 -14.90 2.89 -19.23
C LYS A 64 -14.60 3.18 -17.76
N GLU A 65 -15.01 4.34 -17.25
CA GLU A 65 -14.85 4.70 -15.84
C GLU A 65 -15.58 3.71 -14.93
N LEU A 66 -16.85 3.43 -15.20
CA LEU A 66 -17.65 2.47 -14.42
C LEU A 66 -17.00 1.08 -14.36
N LEU A 67 -16.59 0.51 -15.50
CA LEU A 67 -15.90 -0.78 -15.55
C LEU A 67 -14.54 -0.75 -14.85
N TYR A 68 -13.82 0.39 -14.92
CA TYR A 68 -12.59 0.60 -14.15
C TYR A 68 -12.85 0.64 -12.63
N ARG A 69 -13.88 1.37 -12.17
CA ARG A 69 -14.23 1.46 -10.74
C ARG A 69 -14.60 0.07 -10.17
N ILE A 70 -15.30 -0.78 -10.93
CA ILE A 70 -15.62 -2.18 -10.54
C ILE A 70 -14.50 -3.19 -10.87
N SER A 71 -13.30 -2.74 -11.26
CA SER A 71 -12.13 -3.58 -11.55
C SER A 71 -12.26 -4.60 -12.70
N ARG A 72 -13.24 -4.45 -13.61
CA ARG A 72 -13.37 -5.27 -14.85
C ARG A 72 -12.45 -4.78 -15.97
N ILE A 73 -11.15 -4.83 -15.68
CA ILE A 73 -10.06 -4.42 -16.58
C ILE A 73 -9.95 -5.35 -17.81
N ASP A 74 -10.39 -6.60 -17.67
CA ASP A 74 -10.56 -7.55 -18.77
C ASP A 74 -11.50 -7.02 -19.87
N LEU A 75 -12.67 -6.50 -19.48
CA LEU A 75 -13.66 -5.93 -20.41
C LEU A 75 -13.16 -4.61 -21.02
N LEU A 76 -12.45 -3.78 -20.24
CA LEU A 76 -11.81 -2.57 -20.74
C LEU A 76 -10.81 -2.85 -21.86
N ALA A 77 -9.90 -3.81 -21.64
CA ALA A 77 -8.86 -4.14 -22.59
C ALA A 77 -9.41 -4.88 -23.81
N ALA A 78 -10.32 -5.84 -23.61
CA ALA A 78 -10.84 -6.69 -24.69
C ALA A 78 -11.87 -6.00 -25.60
N HIS A 79 -12.70 -5.09 -25.07
CA HIS A 79 -13.86 -4.57 -25.79
C HIS A 79 -13.95 -3.05 -25.88
N LEU A 80 -13.35 -2.31 -24.94
CA LEU A 80 -13.30 -0.85 -24.98
C LEU A 80 -11.89 -0.28 -25.32
N GLY A 81 -10.95 -1.15 -25.66
CA GLY A 81 -9.61 -0.81 -26.15
C GLY A 81 -8.82 0.11 -25.21
N SER A 82 -9.02 -0.01 -23.90
CA SER A 82 -8.47 0.91 -22.89
C SER A 82 -7.62 0.16 -21.87
N SER A 83 -6.46 0.71 -21.55
CA SER A 83 -5.54 0.14 -20.55
C SER A 83 -5.81 0.65 -19.14
N ARG A 84 -5.37 -0.09 -18.11
CA ARG A 84 -5.49 0.33 -16.70
C ARG A 84 -4.73 1.63 -16.47
N GLU A 85 -3.52 1.69 -17.02
CA GLU A 85 -2.57 2.79 -16.90
C GLU A 85 -3.04 4.05 -17.66
N GLU A 86 -3.95 3.90 -18.62
CA GLU A 86 -4.64 4.98 -19.32
C GLU A 86 -5.80 5.52 -18.48
N MET A 87 -6.66 4.65 -17.95
CA MET A 87 -7.73 5.06 -17.02
C MET A 87 -7.18 5.74 -15.77
N GLU A 88 -6.09 5.22 -15.19
CA GLU A 88 -5.40 5.83 -14.05
C GLU A 88 -4.86 7.24 -14.37
N ARG A 89 -4.44 7.50 -15.61
CA ARG A 89 -3.97 8.84 -16.05
C ARG A 89 -5.12 9.78 -16.41
N GLU A 90 -6.20 9.29 -17.03
CA GLU A 90 -7.36 10.12 -17.38
C GLU A 90 -8.14 10.56 -16.13
N LEU A 91 -8.34 9.67 -15.16
CA LEU A 91 -9.11 9.94 -13.94
C LEU A 91 -8.32 10.76 -12.89
N GLN A 92 -7.00 10.91 -13.04
CA GLN A 92 -6.18 11.86 -12.26
C GLN A 92 -6.38 13.33 -12.68
N ILE A 93 -7.02 13.59 -13.81
CA ILE A 93 -7.26 14.96 -14.29
C ILE A 93 -8.56 15.49 -13.66
N PRO A 94 -8.52 16.63 -12.92
CA PRO A 94 -9.72 17.21 -12.32
C PRO A 94 -10.84 17.41 -13.34
N GLY A 95 -12.06 17.03 -12.97
CA GLY A 95 -13.25 17.12 -13.84
C GLY A 95 -13.32 16.10 -14.99
N ARG A 96 -12.43 15.09 -15.06
CA ARG A 96 -12.57 13.96 -16.00
C ARG A 96 -13.32 12.77 -15.43
N ALA A 97 -13.23 12.53 -14.12
CA ALA A 97 -14.09 11.58 -13.42
C ALA A 97 -15.53 12.09 -13.38
N GLN A 98 -16.49 11.24 -13.73
CA GLN A 98 -17.93 11.51 -13.69
C GLN A 98 -18.61 10.75 -12.54
N VAL A 99 -17.97 9.72 -11.98
CA VAL A 99 -18.39 9.08 -10.73
C VAL A 99 -17.80 9.88 -9.56
N SER A 100 -18.65 10.44 -8.70
CA SER A 100 -18.22 11.24 -7.54
C SER A 100 -17.30 10.47 -6.60
N GLY A 101 -16.43 11.21 -5.90
CA GLY A 101 -15.55 10.63 -4.89
C GLY A 101 -16.35 9.93 -3.78
N TYR A 102 -17.48 10.51 -3.39
CA TYR A 102 -18.43 9.97 -2.42
C TYR A 102 -19.03 8.62 -2.86
N ARG A 103 -19.54 8.49 -4.10
CA ARG A 103 -20.06 7.21 -4.62
C ARG A 103 -18.98 6.13 -4.64
N TYR A 104 -17.78 6.50 -5.07
CA TYR A 104 -16.68 5.54 -5.12
C TYR A 104 -16.21 5.11 -3.74
N LEU A 105 -16.14 6.02 -2.76
CA LEU A 105 -15.88 5.68 -1.36
C LEU A 105 -16.90 4.65 -0.85
N LEU A 106 -18.20 4.92 -1.01
CA LEU A 106 -19.24 4.00 -0.53
C LEU A 106 -19.18 2.63 -1.21
N PHE A 107 -18.83 2.57 -2.50
CA PHE A 107 -18.59 1.29 -3.19
C PHE A 107 -17.35 0.56 -2.66
N GLN A 108 -16.22 1.25 -2.48
CA GLN A 108 -15.02 0.67 -1.89
C GLN A 108 -15.26 0.18 -0.45
N LEU A 109 -16.11 0.87 0.32
CA LEU A 109 -16.52 0.42 1.65
C LEU A 109 -17.45 -0.79 1.61
N SER A 110 -18.28 -0.98 0.56
CA SER A 110 -19.14 -2.16 0.46
C SER A 110 -18.40 -3.46 0.11
N GLU A 111 -17.32 -3.37 -0.68
CA GLU A 111 -16.51 -4.53 -1.07
C GLU A 111 -15.63 -5.04 0.08
N ASP A 112 -15.10 -4.14 0.92
CA ASP A 112 -14.24 -4.46 2.06
C ASP A 112 -15.02 -4.81 3.37
N ILE A 113 -16.33 -5.06 3.28
CA ILE A 113 -17.16 -5.47 4.44
C ILE A 113 -17.44 -6.98 4.43
N THR A 114 -17.09 -7.66 5.52
CA THR A 114 -17.43 -9.07 5.71
C THR A 114 -18.92 -9.26 6.01
N LYS A 115 -19.40 -10.49 5.82
CA LYS A 115 -20.81 -10.86 6.07
C LYS A 115 -21.25 -10.65 7.52
N ASP A 116 -20.36 -10.75 8.49
CA ASP A 116 -20.68 -10.56 9.90
C ASP A 116 -20.67 -9.08 10.31
N GLU A 117 -19.80 -8.27 9.69
CA GLU A 117 -19.87 -6.81 9.81
C GLU A 117 -21.15 -6.26 9.17
N LEU A 118 -21.55 -6.76 7.99
CA LEU A 118 -22.85 -6.49 7.36
C LEU A 118 -24.03 -6.83 8.30
N ASN A 119 -23.93 -7.91 9.09
CA ASN A 119 -24.94 -8.25 10.11
C ASN A 119 -24.90 -7.26 11.29
N SER A 120 -23.73 -6.82 11.73
CA SER A 120 -23.57 -5.78 12.76
C SER A 120 -24.11 -4.43 12.31
N PHE A 121 -23.88 -4.02 11.05
CA PHE A 121 -24.49 -2.84 10.45
C PHE A 121 -26.01 -2.93 10.52
N LYS A 122 -26.61 -4.04 10.05
CA LYS A 122 -28.07 -4.29 10.13
C LYS A 122 -28.61 -4.28 11.57
N PHE A 123 -27.80 -4.68 12.56
CA PHE A 123 -28.18 -4.67 13.97
C PHE A 123 -28.19 -3.25 14.56
N LEU A 124 -27.07 -2.50 14.43
CA LEU A 124 -26.95 -1.14 14.95
C LEU A 124 -27.96 -0.19 14.28
N LEU A 125 -28.09 -0.28 12.95
CA LEU A 125 -29.06 0.47 12.15
C LEU A 125 -30.52 -0.02 12.33
N GLY A 126 -30.75 -1.14 13.03
CA GLY A 126 -32.06 -1.78 13.17
C GLY A 126 -33.14 -0.98 13.92
N LYS A 127 -32.75 0.15 14.53
CA LYS A 127 -33.66 1.17 15.10
C LYS A 127 -34.11 2.21 14.07
N GLU A 128 -33.22 2.61 13.15
CA GLU A 128 -33.44 3.67 12.16
C GLU A 128 -34.00 3.11 10.83
N LEU A 129 -33.53 1.93 10.40
CA LEU A 129 -33.90 1.31 9.12
C LEU A 129 -35.16 0.45 9.26
N SER A 130 -36.28 1.15 9.43
CA SER A 130 -37.62 0.59 9.63
C SER A 130 -38.19 -0.30 8.50
N LYS A 131 -37.53 -0.44 7.34
CA LYS A 131 -38.04 -1.22 6.18
C LYS A 131 -37.13 -2.33 5.66
N CYS A 132 -35.81 -2.21 5.63
CA CYS A 132 -34.91 -3.28 5.16
C CYS A 132 -34.73 -4.43 6.19
N ARG A 133 -35.83 -4.85 6.83
CA ARG A 133 -35.85 -5.94 7.80
C ARG A 133 -35.86 -7.30 7.10
N GLN A 134 -34.81 -8.08 7.37
CA GLN A 134 -34.82 -9.55 7.41
C GLN A 134 -34.86 -10.31 6.06
N THR A 135 -34.68 -9.66 4.90
CA THR A 135 -34.31 -10.39 3.68
C THR A 135 -32.86 -10.89 3.76
N ARG A 136 -32.60 -12.11 3.29
CA ARG A 136 -31.24 -12.72 3.34
C ARG A 136 -30.26 -12.12 2.32
N GLU A 137 -30.78 -11.49 1.26
CA GLU A 137 -29.97 -10.97 0.14
C GLU A 137 -29.55 -9.49 0.26
N THR A 138 -29.96 -8.74 1.29
CA THR A 138 -29.58 -7.31 1.41
C THR A 138 -28.07 -7.11 1.51
N THR A 139 -27.51 -6.34 0.57
CA THR A 139 -26.09 -5.98 0.48
C THR A 139 -25.74 -4.76 1.35
N MET A 140 -24.46 -4.37 1.40
CA MET A 140 -24.07 -3.07 1.97
C MET A 140 -24.53 -1.89 1.12
N LEU A 141 -24.55 -2.02 -0.21
CA LEU A 141 -25.05 -0.98 -1.11
C LEU A 141 -26.53 -0.66 -0.83
N ASP A 142 -27.38 -1.68 -0.61
CA ASP A 142 -28.77 -1.48 -0.22
C ASP A 142 -28.93 -0.70 1.10
N ILE A 143 -28.02 -0.92 2.05
CA ILE A 143 -28.00 -0.24 3.35
C ILE A 143 -27.60 1.22 3.18
N PHE A 144 -26.55 1.51 2.41
CA PHE A 144 -26.14 2.88 2.11
C PHE A 144 -27.27 3.64 1.40
N ILE A 145 -27.96 3.01 0.44
CA ILE A 145 -29.10 3.64 -0.24
C ILE A 145 -30.30 3.88 0.72
N ASP A 146 -30.64 2.96 1.64
CA ASP A 146 -31.72 3.24 2.62
C ASP A 146 -31.30 4.33 3.64
N MET A 147 -30.01 4.43 3.99
CA MET A 147 -29.46 5.54 4.78
C MET A 147 -29.59 6.88 4.04
N GLU A 148 -29.24 6.96 2.76
CA GLU A 148 -29.43 8.14 1.91
C GLU A 148 -30.92 8.51 1.77
N LYS A 149 -31.79 7.53 1.48
CA LYS A 149 -33.26 7.71 1.41
C LYS A 149 -33.87 8.27 2.70
N LYS A 150 -33.16 8.20 3.83
CA LYS A 150 -33.55 8.72 5.15
C LYS A 150 -32.80 9.98 5.58
N GLY A 151 -31.85 10.49 4.78
CA GLY A 151 -30.99 11.62 5.15
C GLY A 151 -29.99 11.30 6.28
N LEU A 152 -29.68 10.02 6.48
CA LEU A 152 -28.68 9.56 7.46
C LEU A 152 -27.25 9.51 6.88
N LEU A 153 -27.12 9.71 5.56
CA LEU A 153 -25.88 9.65 4.80
C LEU A 153 -25.97 10.61 3.60
N GLY A 154 -24.85 11.24 3.27
CA GLY A 154 -24.67 12.13 2.12
C GLY A 154 -23.22 12.59 2.04
N GLU A 155 -22.83 13.26 0.96
CA GLU A 155 -21.46 13.73 0.70
C GLU A 155 -20.93 14.63 1.84
N ASP A 156 -21.73 15.63 2.25
CA ASP A 156 -21.42 16.51 3.41
C ASP A 156 -21.68 15.87 4.79
N SER A 157 -22.17 14.62 4.84
CA SER A 157 -22.75 14.02 6.07
C SER A 157 -22.42 12.55 6.24
N LEU A 158 -21.14 12.28 6.50
CA LEU A 158 -20.62 10.94 6.78
C LEU A 158 -20.64 10.57 8.28
N SER A 159 -21.08 11.50 9.15
CA SER A 159 -20.99 11.38 10.62
C SER A 159 -21.65 10.12 11.23
N ILE A 160 -22.80 9.68 10.69
CA ILE A 160 -23.48 8.48 11.16
C ILE A 160 -22.75 7.21 10.69
N LEU A 161 -22.22 7.21 9.46
CA LEU A 161 -21.42 6.10 8.94
C LEU A 161 -20.11 5.97 9.71
N LYS A 162 -19.41 7.08 10.01
CA LYS A 162 -18.21 7.10 10.85
C LYS A 162 -18.44 6.40 12.19
N ARG A 163 -19.49 6.76 12.94
CA ARG A 163 -19.82 6.13 14.23
C ARG A 163 -20.07 4.62 14.11
N LEU A 164 -20.73 4.18 13.03
CA LEU A 164 -20.96 2.75 12.77
C LEU A 164 -19.66 2.03 12.43
N CYS A 165 -18.76 2.65 11.67
CA CYS A 165 -17.42 2.12 11.42
C CYS A 165 -16.54 2.12 12.68
N GLU A 166 -16.66 3.11 13.57
CA GLU A 166 -15.96 3.14 14.86
C GLU A 166 -16.35 1.94 15.75
N GLU A 167 -17.65 1.59 15.78
CA GLU A 167 -18.16 0.43 16.54
C GLU A 167 -17.90 -0.93 15.86
N ILE A 168 -17.82 -0.98 14.52
CA ILE A 168 -17.74 -2.25 13.75
C ILE A 168 -16.33 -2.52 13.20
N ASN A 169 -15.74 -1.57 12.46
CA ASN A 169 -14.46 -1.76 11.77
C ASN A 169 -13.71 -0.42 11.54
N ILE A 170 -12.64 -0.25 12.31
CA ILE A 170 -11.79 0.94 12.34
C ILE A 170 -11.02 1.16 11.03
N SER A 171 -10.83 0.16 10.15
CA SER A 171 -10.20 0.38 8.84
C SER A 171 -11.13 1.12 7.87
N LEU A 172 -12.43 0.84 7.94
CA LEU A 172 -13.46 1.55 7.18
C LEU A 172 -13.59 3.01 7.64
N LEU A 173 -13.50 3.25 8.95
CA LEU A 173 -13.46 4.61 9.52
C LEU A 173 -12.29 5.42 8.93
N LYS A 174 -11.08 4.85 8.92
CA LYS A 174 -9.90 5.52 8.37
C LYS A 174 -10.05 5.90 6.90
N ARG A 175 -10.66 5.04 6.08
CA ARG A 175 -10.93 5.37 4.65
C ARG A 175 -11.88 6.57 4.50
N ILE A 176 -12.84 6.73 5.40
CA ILE A 176 -13.76 7.88 5.42
C ILE A 176 -13.01 9.16 5.85
N GLU A 177 -12.11 9.06 6.84
CA GLU A 177 -11.25 10.17 7.27
C GLU A 177 -10.24 10.58 6.17
N GLU A 178 -9.66 9.61 5.46
CA GLU A 178 -8.80 9.84 4.29
C GLU A 178 -9.54 10.45 3.09
N TYR A 179 -10.87 10.32 3.00
CA TYR A 179 -11.68 10.96 1.97
C TYR A 179 -11.98 12.42 2.32
N GLU A 180 -12.46 12.69 3.54
CA GLU A 180 -12.68 14.07 4.01
C GLU A 180 -11.39 14.90 3.96
N SER A 181 -10.25 14.31 4.34
CA SER A 181 -8.93 14.99 4.28
C SER A 181 -8.47 15.34 2.85
N LYS A 182 -9.08 14.76 1.81
CA LYS A 182 -8.82 15.13 0.40
C LYS A 182 -9.71 16.30 -0.02
N LEU A 183 -11.01 16.24 0.31
CA LEU A 183 -11.95 17.34 0.04
C LEU A 183 -11.45 18.67 0.63
N SER A 184 -11.03 18.68 1.90
CA SER A 184 -10.51 19.89 2.54
C SER A 184 -9.22 20.43 1.90
N GLY A 185 -8.42 19.57 1.25
CA GLY A 185 -7.22 19.97 0.53
C GLY A 185 -7.52 20.55 -0.86
N GLU A 186 -8.62 20.15 -1.48
CA GLU A 186 -9.08 20.71 -2.76
C GLU A 186 -9.75 22.08 -2.56
N GLU A 187 -10.48 22.28 -1.45
CA GLU A 187 -11.02 23.59 -1.05
C GLU A 187 -9.90 24.63 -0.82
N GLU A 188 -8.82 24.28 -0.09
CA GLU A 188 -7.70 25.21 0.12
C GLU A 188 -7.06 25.68 -1.19
N MET A 189 -7.06 24.85 -2.24
CA MET A 189 -6.52 25.25 -3.54
C MET A 189 -7.45 26.24 -4.26
N LEU A 190 -8.77 25.99 -4.27
CA LEU A 190 -9.77 26.86 -4.88
C LEU A 190 -9.83 28.26 -4.22
N ILE A 191 -9.73 28.32 -2.89
CA ILE A 191 -9.76 29.59 -2.14
C ILE A 191 -8.63 30.54 -2.55
N THR A 192 -7.51 30.03 -3.07
CA THR A 192 -6.38 30.88 -3.52
C THR A 192 -6.63 31.62 -4.84
N GLU A 193 -7.60 31.20 -5.66
CA GLU A 193 -7.94 31.89 -6.91
C GLU A 193 -9.04 32.95 -6.74
N GLU A 194 -10.04 32.73 -5.86
CA GLU A 194 -11.16 33.68 -5.71
C GLU A 194 -10.82 34.97 -4.94
N GLN A 195 -9.85 34.95 -4.01
CA GLN A 195 -9.51 36.13 -3.20
C GLN A 195 -8.46 37.08 -3.83
N ARG A 196 -8.67 37.52 -5.09
CA ARG A 196 -7.82 38.60 -5.66
C ARG A 196 -8.44 39.63 -6.60
N GLY A 197 -9.66 40.10 -6.30
CA GLY A 197 -10.17 41.40 -6.79
C GLY A 197 -11.42 41.86 -6.02
N GLY A 198 -11.62 43.13 -5.68
CA GLY A 198 -10.78 44.33 -5.77
C GLY A 198 -11.33 45.41 -4.81
N THR A 199 -10.62 46.49 -4.49
CA THR A 199 -10.64 47.76 -5.26
C THR A 199 -9.76 48.81 -4.54
N GLY A 200 -9.13 49.79 -5.22
CA GLY A 200 -8.98 49.96 -6.67
C GLY A 200 -8.44 51.34 -7.07
N GLY A 201 -8.13 51.50 -8.37
CA GLY A 201 -8.03 52.79 -9.06
C GLY A 201 -6.62 53.44 -9.20
N PRO A 202 -6.30 54.14 -10.32
CA PRO A 202 -6.92 54.09 -11.64
C PRO A 202 -5.96 53.85 -12.83
N GLU A 203 -6.55 53.21 -13.85
CA GLU A 203 -6.17 52.94 -15.24
C GLU A 203 -5.05 53.75 -15.94
N ALA A 204 -4.19 53.03 -16.69
CA ALA A 204 -3.90 53.32 -18.10
C ALA A 204 -3.27 52.12 -18.85
N HIS A 205 -3.99 51.58 -19.84
CA HIS A 205 -3.61 50.59 -20.87
C HIS A 205 -2.20 49.97 -20.91
N ALA A 206 -2.13 48.64 -20.73
CA ALA A 206 -1.19 47.77 -21.43
C ALA A 206 -1.95 46.90 -22.45
N ARG A 207 -1.51 46.86 -23.72
CA ARG A 207 -2.15 46.04 -24.76
C ARG A 207 -1.60 44.60 -24.73
N TRP A 208 -2.45 43.62 -24.46
CA TRP A 208 -2.18 42.25 -24.86
C TRP A 208 -2.39 42.10 -26.37
N LEU A 209 -1.40 41.54 -27.07
CA LEU A 209 -1.53 41.13 -28.47
C LEU A 209 -1.06 39.67 -28.60
N VAL A 210 -1.88 38.86 -29.24
CA VAL A 210 -1.59 37.47 -29.56
C VAL A 210 -0.42 37.41 -30.54
N SER A 211 0.50 36.46 -30.33
CA SER A 211 1.44 36.04 -31.37
C SER A 211 1.59 34.53 -31.37
N SER A 212 1.20 33.91 -32.48
CA SER A 212 1.36 32.48 -32.72
C SER A 212 2.73 32.19 -33.32
N VAL A 213 3.50 31.31 -32.69
CA VAL A 213 4.67 30.63 -33.27
C VAL A 213 4.62 29.18 -32.77
N ALA A 214 4.35 28.19 -33.62
CA ALA A 214 5.08 27.71 -34.80
C ALA A 214 5.97 26.51 -34.43
N LEU A 215 5.87 25.45 -35.24
CA LEU A 215 6.56 24.18 -35.04
C LEU A 215 8.00 24.29 -35.56
N ASP A 216 9.00 24.00 -34.72
CA ASP A 216 10.40 23.96 -35.18
C ASP A 216 11.27 22.91 -34.47
N SER A 217 12.44 22.66 -35.07
CA SER A 217 13.25 21.44 -35.02
C SER A 217 13.94 21.13 -33.67
N PRO A 218 14.36 19.86 -33.42
CA PRO A 218 14.84 19.43 -32.10
C PRO A 218 16.19 20.07 -31.68
N GLY A 219 16.13 20.97 -30.71
CA GLY A 219 17.29 21.58 -30.05
C GLY A 219 18.05 20.60 -29.15
N SER A 220 19.38 20.74 -29.11
CA SER A 220 20.30 19.86 -28.39
C SER A 220 20.02 19.78 -26.87
N TRP A 221 19.79 18.57 -26.36
CA TRP A 221 19.72 18.29 -24.93
C TRP A 221 21.12 18.39 -24.30
N ASN A 222 21.35 19.40 -23.45
CA ASN A 222 22.58 19.52 -22.67
C ASN A 222 22.72 18.33 -21.69
N LYS A 223 23.69 17.47 -21.96
CA LYS A 223 23.71 16.08 -21.48
C LYS A 223 24.43 15.89 -20.12
N SER A 224 24.26 16.82 -19.19
CA SER A 224 25.20 17.02 -18.07
C SER A 224 24.60 17.23 -16.67
N SER A 225 23.28 17.17 -16.45
CA SER A 225 22.69 17.51 -15.14
C SER A 225 21.36 16.81 -14.80
N GLN A 226 21.31 15.48 -14.83
CA GLN A 226 20.20 14.67 -14.26
C GLN A 226 20.70 13.39 -13.54
N GLN A 227 21.82 13.47 -12.80
CA GLN A 227 22.13 12.46 -11.79
C GLN A 227 21.35 12.79 -10.52
N LEU A 228 20.63 11.81 -9.94
CA LEU A 228 20.01 11.97 -8.62
C LEU A 228 21.10 12.26 -7.59
N GLU A 229 20.86 13.27 -6.75
CA GLU A 229 21.70 13.53 -5.58
C GLU A 229 21.75 12.31 -4.64
N ALA A 230 22.84 12.17 -3.89
CA ALA A 230 22.96 11.19 -2.82
C ALA A 230 22.62 11.80 -1.45
N TYR A 231 22.25 10.96 -0.48
CA TYR A 231 22.26 11.37 0.93
C TYR A 231 23.70 11.59 1.40
N LYS A 232 23.91 12.54 2.32
CA LYS A 232 25.17 12.65 3.07
C LYS A 232 25.39 11.34 3.82
N MET A 233 26.59 10.77 3.69
CA MET A 233 26.97 9.51 4.34
C MET A 233 28.46 9.54 4.70
N THR A 234 28.84 10.52 5.52
CA THR A 234 30.24 10.90 5.81
C THR A 234 30.55 11.10 7.29
N SER A 235 29.54 11.17 8.17
CA SER A 235 29.76 11.15 9.62
C SER A 235 30.41 9.84 10.07
N GLN A 236 31.14 9.86 11.19
CA GLN A 236 31.63 8.67 11.88
C GLN A 236 31.30 8.77 13.39
N PRO A 237 30.63 7.77 13.99
CA PRO A 237 29.86 6.71 13.30
C PRO A 237 28.72 7.29 12.45
N ARG A 238 28.45 6.63 11.32
CA ARG A 238 27.46 7.02 10.29
C ARG A 238 26.03 7.04 10.85
N GLY A 239 25.74 6.14 11.77
CA GLY A 239 24.41 5.88 12.30
C GLY A 239 24.44 4.90 13.46
N VAL A 240 23.26 4.65 14.04
CA VAL A 240 23.02 3.45 14.85
C VAL A 240 22.46 2.35 13.94
N CYS A 241 22.95 1.13 14.11
CA CYS A 241 22.32 -0.10 13.63
C CYS A 241 21.77 -0.88 14.83
N LEU A 242 20.47 -0.71 15.08
CA LEU A 242 19.73 -1.42 16.12
C LEU A 242 19.41 -2.82 15.62
N ILE A 243 19.78 -3.87 16.34
CA ILE A 243 19.46 -5.26 15.99
C ILE A 243 18.56 -5.85 17.08
N LEU A 244 17.33 -6.22 16.71
CA LEU A 244 16.36 -6.88 17.58
C LEU A 244 16.32 -8.37 17.23
N ASN A 245 16.95 -9.21 18.04
CA ASN A 245 17.24 -10.62 17.75
C ASN A 245 16.47 -11.57 18.69
N ASN A 246 15.27 -12.01 18.27
CA ASN A 246 14.42 -12.89 19.07
C ASN A 246 14.61 -14.38 18.67
N HIS A 247 15.12 -15.18 19.60
CA HIS A 247 15.32 -16.63 19.48
C HIS A 247 14.26 -17.42 20.24
N ASN A 248 14.00 -17.11 21.52
CA ASN A 248 13.42 -18.04 22.49
C ASN A 248 11.96 -17.74 22.85
N PHE A 249 11.03 -18.28 22.06
CA PHE A 249 9.57 -18.08 22.23
C PHE A 249 8.93 -19.01 23.27
N ALA A 250 9.67 -19.37 24.34
CA ALA A 250 9.13 -20.20 25.43
C ALA A 250 7.92 -19.54 26.11
N LYS A 251 8.03 -18.25 26.47
CA LYS A 251 6.96 -17.47 27.10
C LYS A 251 5.69 -17.46 26.22
N ALA A 252 5.83 -17.27 24.91
CA ALA A 252 4.71 -17.31 23.95
C ALA A 252 3.92 -18.63 24.00
N ARG A 253 4.64 -19.77 24.05
CA ARG A 253 4.04 -21.11 24.09
C ARG A 253 3.36 -21.42 25.43
N GLU A 254 3.74 -20.74 26.51
CA GLU A 254 3.13 -20.85 27.83
C GLU A 254 1.91 -19.92 28.00
N ALA A 255 1.97 -18.71 27.42
CA ALA A 255 1.03 -17.63 27.74
C ALA A 255 -0.17 -17.49 26.80
N VAL A 256 -0.10 -17.93 25.54
CA VAL A 256 -1.10 -17.57 24.51
C VAL A 256 -1.73 -18.83 23.86
N PRO A 257 -3.08 -18.98 23.80
CA PRO A 257 -3.72 -20.22 23.33
C PRO A 257 -3.55 -20.57 21.85
N GLU A 258 -3.39 -19.56 20.99
CA GLU A 258 -3.34 -19.69 19.52
C GLU A 258 -1.91 -19.98 18.98
N PRO A 259 -0.87 -19.17 19.28
CA PRO A 259 0.46 -19.32 18.69
C PRO A 259 1.31 -20.42 19.38
N LYS A 260 0.69 -21.56 19.74
CA LYS A 260 1.35 -22.76 20.30
C LYS A 260 2.51 -23.29 19.44
N ASN A 261 2.55 -22.90 18.16
CA ASN A 261 3.53 -23.34 17.18
C ASN A 261 4.75 -22.39 17.02
N LEU A 262 4.87 -21.30 17.79
CA LEU A 262 6.06 -20.44 17.76
C LEU A 262 7.27 -21.19 18.33
N LYS A 263 8.04 -21.83 17.45
CA LYS A 263 9.31 -22.52 17.75
C LYS A 263 10.40 -21.52 18.16
N ASN A 264 11.53 -22.02 18.68
CA ASN A 264 12.71 -21.19 18.84
C ASN A 264 13.41 -20.97 17.47
N ARG A 265 13.81 -19.73 17.17
CA ARG A 265 14.35 -19.35 15.85
C ARG A 265 15.83 -19.68 15.70
N ASN A 266 16.16 -20.96 15.74
CA ASN A 266 17.52 -21.45 15.52
C ASN A 266 18.10 -20.90 14.22
N GLY A 267 19.38 -20.49 14.24
CA GLY A 267 20.04 -19.78 13.14
C GLY A 267 19.99 -18.24 13.22
N THR A 268 19.09 -17.64 14.01
CA THR A 268 18.97 -16.16 14.10
C THR A 268 20.23 -15.43 14.58
N ASP A 269 21.07 -16.10 15.38
CA ASP A 269 22.33 -15.53 15.86
C ASP A 269 23.39 -15.45 14.74
N VAL A 270 23.28 -16.27 13.69
CA VAL A 270 24.12 -16.20 12.49
C VAL A 270 23.77 -14.96 11.67
N ASP A 271 22.48 -14.65 11.59
CA ASP A 271 21.96 -13.42 10.97
C ASP A 271 22.38 -12.17 11.77
N ALA A 272 22.22 -12.18 13.10
CA ALA A 272 22.64 -11.08 13.97
C ALA A 272 24.15 -10.82 13.89
N ALA A 273 24.97 -11.88 13.93
CA ALA A 273 26.42 -11.77 13.78
C ALA A 273 26.84 -11.31 12.37
N ALA A 274 26.13 -11.72 11.32
CA ALA A 274 26.36 -11.22 9.96
C ALA A 274 26.04 -9.73 9.86
N LEU A 275 24.84 -9.30 10.27
CA LEU A 275 24.43 -7.88 10.28
C LEU A 275 25.39 -7.02 11.11
N GLY A 276 25.74 -7.46 12.32
CA GLY A 276 26.69 -6.77 13.18
C GLY A 276 28.07 -6.60 12.52
N ARG A 277 28.58 -7.64 11.85
CA ARG A 277 29.83 -7.57 11.07
C ARG A 277 29.73 -6.55 9.93
N VAL A 278 28.68 -6.64 9.10
CA VAL A 278 28.54 -5.78 7.91
C VAL A 278 28.36 -4.33 8.30
N PHE A 279 27.41 -4.01 9.18
CA PHE A 279 27.16 -2.62 9.56
C PHE A 279 28.32 -2.01 10.38
N SER A 280 29.14 -2.81 11.07
CA SER A 280 30.40 -2.34 11.66
C SER A 280 31.42 -1.92 10.59
N LYS A 281 31.56 -2.69 9.50
CA LYS A 281 32.40 -2.31 8.34
C LYS A 281 31.88 -1.05 7.65
N LEU A 282 30.56 -0.84 7.63
CA LEU A 282 29.91 0.38 7.13
C LEU A 282 29.91 1.54 8.17
N HIS A 283 30.74 1.45 9.22
CA HIS A 283 30.94 2.48 10.25
C HIS A 283 29.68 2.89 11.05
N PHE A 284 28.73 1.96 11.26
CA PHE A 284 27.62 2.14 12.20
C PHE A 284 27.98 1.68 13.62
N THR A 285 27.37 2.30 14.63
CA THR A 285 27.36 1.77 15.99
C THR A 285 26.32 0.65 16.09
N ILE A 286 26.75 -0.57 16.37
CA ILE A 286 25.85 -1.73 16.55
C ILE A 286 25.30 -1.74 17.98
N GLU A 287 23.98 -1.90 18.11
CA GLU A 287 23.28 -2.02 19.38
C GLU A 287 22.35 -3.25 19.29
N GLU A 288 22.80 -4.44 19.75
CA GLU A 288 22.01 -5.67 19.72
C GLU A 288 21.22 -5.89 21.03
N TYR A 289 19.95 -6.23 20.89
CA TYR A 289 19.07 -6.67 21.97
C TYR A 289 18.48 -8.04 21.63
N ARG A 290 18.49 -8.95 22.61
CA ARG A 290 18.09 -10.35 22.42
C ARG A 290 16.88 -10.74 23.26
N ASP A 291 16.01 -11.57 22.70
CA ASP A 291 14.80 -12.13 23.35
C ASP A 291 13.89 -11.10 24.03
N LEU A 292 13.56 -10.01 23.32
CA LEU A 292 12.67 -8.96 23.83
C LEU A 292 11.19 -9.34 23.72
N THR A 293 10.43 -9.06 24.78
CA THR A 293 8.96 -9.05 24.77
C THR A 293 8.40 -7.88 23.95
N ALA A 294 7.11 -7.92 23.61
CA ALA A 294 6.47 -6.86 22.83
C ALA A 294 6.49 -5.48 23.53
N GLU A 295 6.53 -5.45 24.87
CA GLU A 295 6.68 -4.21 25.63
C GLU A 295 8.14 -3.72 25.64
N GLU A 296 9.11 -4.63 25.72
CA GLU A 296 10.55 -4.31 25.69
C GLU A 296 11.03 -3.85 24.30
N ILE A 297 10.47 -4.39 23.22
CA ILE A 297 10.66 -3.88 21.85
C ILE A 297 10.23 -2.42 21.77
N ARG A 298 9.02 -2.10 22.23
CA ARG A 298 8.46 -0.73 22.24
C ARG A 298 9.30 0.21 23.10
N LYS A 299 9.70 -0.21 24.31
CA LYS A 299 10.59 0.54 25.20
C LYS A 299 11.93 0.85 24.51
N THR A 300 12.57 -0.16 23.92
CA THR A 300 13.84 -0.03 23.19
C THR A 300 13.72 0.95 22.02
N VAL A 301 12.72 0.79 21.14
CA VAL A 301 12.50 1.71 20.02
C VAL A 301 12.21 3.15 20.48
N ASN A 302 11.42 3.34 21.55
CA ASN A 302 11.20 4.66 22.16
C ASN A 302 12.48 5.27 22.79
N ILE A 303 13.46 4.47 23.22
CA ILE A 303 14.78 4.98 23.62
C ILE A 303 15.54 5.49 22.39
N TYR A 304 15.61 4.73 21.29
CA TYR A 304 16.32 5.15 20.07
C TYR A 304 15.67 6.36 19.39
N ARG A 305 14.34 6.48 19.42
CA ARG A 305 13.61 7.69 19.02
C ARG A 305 14.06 8.95 19.78
N ARG A 306 14.40 8.80 21.06
CA ARG A 306 14.75 9.90 21.97
C ARG A 306 16.25 10.21 22.04
N LYS A 307 17.12 9.37 21.48
CA LYS A 307 18.55 9.71 21.26
C LYS A 307 18.63 10.90 20.29
N ASP A 308 19.61 11.79 20.48
CA ASP A 308 19.92 12.78 19.45
C ASP A 308 20.70 12.10 18.32
N HIS A 309 20.34 12.41 17.08
CA HIS A 309 20.91 11.87 15.85
C HIS A 309 21.47 12.98 14.95
N LYS A 310 21.57 14.24 15.43
CA LYS A 310 22.07 15.37 14.62
C LYS A 310 23.42 15.10 13.96
N ASP A 311 24.35 14.46 14.68
CA ASP A 311 25.69 14.09 14.20
C ASP A 311 25.72 12.80 13.36
N ARG A 312 24.64 12.01 13.36
CA ARG A 312 24.45 10.84 12.50
C ARG A 312 23.91 11.26 11.13
N ASP A 313 24.20 10.44 10.13
CA ASP A 313 23.68 10.58 8.76
C ASP A 313 22.56 9.60 8.44
N CYS A 314 22.49 8.46 9.14
CA CYS A 314 21.51 7.40 8.89
C CYS A 314 21.03 6.74 10.19
N PHE A 315 19.86 6.12 10.16
CA PHE A 315 19.40 5.15 11.15
C PHE A 315 19.07 3.82 10.48
N VAL A 316 19.50 2.71 11.07
CA VAL A 316 19.23 1.34 10.61
C VAL A 316 18.60 0.55 11.77
N CYS A 317 17.53 -0.21 11.47
CA CYS A 317 16.89 -1.12 12.40
C CYS A 317 16.67 -2.49 11.74
N CYS A 318 17.36 -3.51 12.23
CA CYS A 318 17.25 -4.87 11.78
C CYS A 318 16.41 -5.68 12.78
N ILE A 319 15.38 -6.36 12.29
CA ILE A 319 14.40 -7.06 13.11
C ILE A 319 14.38 -8.53 12.69
N LEU A 320 14.82 -9.42 13.60
CA LEU A 320 14.87 -10.86 13.41
C LEU A 320 13.89 -11.50 14.40
N SER A 321 12.68 -11.85 13.94
CA SER A 321 11.64 -12.41 14.81
C SER A 321 10.67 -13.31 14.06
N HIS A 322 9.75 -13.94 14.79
CA HIS A 322 8.50 -14.39 14.19
C HIS A 322 7.63 -13.17 13.90
N GLY A 323 6.71 -13.31 12.96
CA GLY A 323 5.76 -12.26 12.62
C GLY A 323 4.79 -12.71 11.55
N LYS A 324 3.77 -11.88 11.38
CA LYS A 324 2.77 -11.99 10.32
C LYS A 324 2.72 -10.68 9.52
N LYS A 325 1.91 -10.63 8.47
CA LYS A 325 1.80 -9.47 7.59
C LYS A 325 1.58 -8.20 8.43
N GLY A 326 2.50 -7.24 8.35
CA GLY A 326 2.46 -5.99 9.11
C GLY A 326 2.87 -6.01 10.59
N ILE A 327 3.12 -7.15 11.24
CA ILE A 327 3.49 -7.21 12.67
C ILE A 327 4.62 -8.19 12.96
N ILE A 328 5.36 -7.96 14.04
CA ILE A 328 6.30 -8.92 14.62
C ILE A 328 5.84 -9.38 16.01
N TYR A 329 6.24 -10.57 16.40
CA TYR A 329 6.03 -11.09 17.75
C TYR A 329 7.19 -10.72 18.68
N GLY A 330 6.88 -10.33 19.91
CA GLY A 330 7.81 -10.46 21.03
C GLY A 330 7.94 -11.91 21.49
N VAL A 331 8.95 -12.24 22.31
CA VAL A 331 9.13 -13.63 22.81
C VAL A 331 8.01 -14.11 23.75
N ASP A 332 7.18 -13.17 24.23
CA ASP A 332 5.91 -13.35 24.94
C ASP A 332 4.72 -13.69 24.03
N GLY A 333 4.91 -13.72 22.71
CA GLY A 333 3.85 -14.01 21.73
C GLY A 333 2.86 -12.86 21.55
N GLN A 334 3.18 -11.67 22.08
CA GLN A 334 2.39 -10.46 21.91
C GLN A 334 2.81 -9.69 20.66
N GLU A 335 1.89 -8.93 20.10
CA GLU A 335 2.02 -8.36 18.75
C GLU A 335 2.54 -6.91 18.76
N VAL A 336 3.44 -6.62 17.82
CA VAL A 336 4.04 -5.30 17.61
C VAL A 336 3.93 -4.94 16.12
N PRO A 337 3.03 -4.01 15.73
CA PRO A 337 2.96 -3.56 14.35
C PRO A 337 4.26 -2.94 13.86
N ILE A 338 4.71 -3.37 12.67
CA ILE A 338 5.89 -2.80 11.99
C ILE A 338 5.66 -1.31 11.73
N GLN A 339 4.41 -0.91 11.44
CA GLN A 339 4.01 0.49 11.32
C GLN A 339 4.24 1.30 12.61
N GLU A 340 4.05 0.71 13.80
CA GLU A 340 4.32 1.39 15.09
C GLU A 340 5.82 1.70 15.24
N LEU A 341 6.66 0.75 14.83
CA LEU A 341 8.12 0.84 14.94
C LEU A 341 8.72 1.78 13.91
N THR A 342 8.21 1.81 12.68
CA THR A 342 8.64 2.76 11.64
C THR A 342 8.12 4.18 11.92
N THR A 343 6.85 4.33 12.30
CA THR A 343 6.24 5.63 12.64
C THR A 343 6.93 6.29 13.83
N SER A 344 7.52 5.50 14.74
CA SER A 344 8.34 6.03 15.84
C SER A 344 9.54 6.88 15.39
N PHE A 345 9.98 6.79 14.12
CA PHE A 345 11.10 7.58 13.58
C PHE A 345 10.70 8.57 12.47
N THR A 346 9.42 8.93 12.34
CA THR A 346 9.00 10.04 11.47
C THR A 346 9.74 11.35 11.80
N GLY A 347 9.79 12.30 10.86
CA GLY A 347 10.32 13.64 11.10
C GLY A 347 9.60 14.35 12.27
N GLN A 348 8.31 14.07 12.48
CA GLN A 348 7.56 14.55 13.64
C GLN A 348 7.96 13.84 14.95
N ASN A 349 8.12 12.52 14.96
CA ASN A 349 8.43 11.76 16.18
C ASN A 349 9.92 11.74 16.54
N CYS A 350 10.82 11.97 15.57
CA CYS A 350 12.27 11.95 15.70
C CYS A 350 12.91 13.04 14.81
N HIS A 351 12.68 14.31 15.16
CA HIS A 351 13.17 15.51 14.46
C HIS A 351 14.68 15.48 14.08
N SER A 352 15.53 14.79 14.83
CA SER A 352 16.97 14.65 14.56
C SER A 352 17.31 13.74 13.36
N LEU A 353 16.32 12.97 12.86
CA LEU A 353 16.34 12.14 11.64
C LEU A 353 15.47 12.70 10.49
N ALA A 354 14.95 13.92 10.62
CA ALA A 354 14.29 14.61 9.51
C ALA A 354 15.29 14.84 8.36
N GLY A 355 14.89 14.52 7.12
CA GLY A 355 15.76 14.62 5.95
C GLY A 355 16.83 13.52 5.81
N LYS A 356 16.88 12.55 6.74
CA LYS A 356 17.90 11.49 6.78
C LYS A 356 17.30 10.10 6.47
N PRO A 357 18.06 9.21 5.81
CA PRO A 357 17.63 7.84 5.52
C PRO A 357 17.37 7.03 6.80
N LYS A 358 16.19 6.41 6.86
CA LYS A 358 15.68 5.56 7.95
C LYS A 358 15.38 4.17 7.39
N VAL A 359 16.29 3.24 7.64
CA VAL A 359 16.28 1.91 7.01
C VAL A 359 15.83 0.84 7.98
N PHE A 360 14.88 0.01 7.56
CA PHE A 360 14.35 -1.12 8.31
C PHE A 360 14.54 -2.39 7.50
N PHE A 361 15.16 -3.41 8.09
CA PHE A 361 15.28 -4.74 7.50
C PHE A 361 14.51 -5.73 8.38
N VAL A 362 13.42 -6.28 7.86
CA VAL A 362 12.48 -7.10 8.64
C VAL A 362 12.52 -8.54 8.13
N GLN A 363 13.16 -9.40 8.93
CA GLN A 363 13.19 -10.85 8.75
C GLN A 363 12.16 -11.50 9.67
N ALA A 364 10.92 -11.47 9.20
CA ALA A 364 9.76 -12.20 9.72
C ALA A 364 8.85 -12.60 8.55
N CYS A 365 8.08 -13.68 8.68
CA CYS A 365 7.08 -14.06 7.67
C CYS A 365 6.01 -12.98 7.52
N GLN A 366 5.44 -12.86 6.33
CA GLN A 366 4.33 -11.94 6.05
C GLN A 366 3.06 -12.68 5.59
N GLY A 367 3.01 -14.00 5.76
CA GLY A 367 1.81 -14.82 5.58
C GLY A 367 2.11 -16.30 5.45
N ASP A 368 1.35 -16.95 4.58
CA ASP A 368 1.03 -18.38 4.63
C ASP A 368 1.34 -19.12 3.32
N ALA A 369 1.44 -18.39 2.22
CA ALA A 369 1.71 -18.97 0.92
C ALA A 369 3.20 -19.30 0.77
N CYS A 370 3.49 -20.45 0.16
CA CYS A 370 4.80 -20.75 -0.40
C CYS A 370 4.81 -20.24 -1.85
N HIS A 371 5.86 -19.54 -2.29
CA HIS A 371 5.93 -19.15 -3.70
C HIS A 371 6.14 -20.40 -4.54
N LYS A 372 5.20 -20.70 -5.44
CA LYS A 372 5.34 -21.79 -6.40
C LYS A 372 6.41 -21.42 -7.42
N GLY A 373 7.45 -22.23 -7.56
CA GLY A 373 8.43 -22.05 -8.63
C GLY A 373 7.77 -22.19 -10.00
N VAL A 374 7.94 -21.18 -10.86
CA VAL A 374 7.66 -21.29 -12.30
C VAL A 374 8.97 -21.67 -12.99
N THR A 375 8.98 -22.77 -13.73
CA THR A 375 10.13 -23.19 -14.53
C THR A 375 10.33 -22.25 -15.71
N ILE A 376 11.31 -21.35 -15.57
CA ILE A 376 11.92 -20.57 -16.64
C ILE A 376 13.21 -21.29 -17.04
N GLU A 377 13.48 -21.43 -18.34
CA GLU A 377 14.74 -22.02 -18.82
C GLU A 377 15.92 -21.07 -18.59
N THR A 378 16.62 -21.20 -17.46
CA THR A 378 17.93 -20.55 -17.22
C THR A 378 18.72 -21.24 -16.10
N ASP A 379 19.97 -20.80 -15.90
CA ASP A 379 21.04 -21.55 -15.25
C ASP A 379 20.79 -21.96 -13.78
N SER A 380 20.97 -23.25 -13.52
CA SER A 380 21.22 -23.93 -12.22
C SER A 380 20.68 -23.25 -10.95
N GLY A 381 19.53 -23.71 -10.46
CA GLY A 381 19.01 -23.34 -9.14
C GLY A 381 19.78 -24.00 -7.98
N GLU A 382 19.82 -23.33 -6.83
CA GLU A 382 20.45 -23.81 -5.60
C GLU A 382 19.41 -24.56 -4.72
N GLN A 383 19.83 -25.66 -4.09
CA GLN A 383 19.01 -26.52 -3.24
C GLN A 383 19.45 -26.45 -1.77
N ASP A 384 18.51 -26.20 -0.85
CA ASP A 384 18.70 -26.29 0.59
C ASP A 384 17.63 -27.23 1.19
N SER A 385 18.07 -28.23 1.95
CA SER A 385 17.24 -29.29 2.53
C SER A 385 17.02 -29.12 4.05
N SER A 386 17.36 -27.96 4.61
CA SER A 386 17.51 -27.76 6.06
C SER A 386 16.62 -26.69 6.69
N VAL A 387 15.73 -26.05 5.92
CA VAL A 387 15.03 -24.82 6.34
C VAL A 387 13.75 -25.02 7.16
N GLU A 388 13.46 -24.05 8.03
CA GLU A 388 12.18 -23.91 8.74
C GLU A 388 11.34 -22.73 8.22
N THR A 389 10.03 -22.77 8.50
CA THR A 389 9.03 -21.73 8.18
C THR A 389 8.31 -21.18 9.43
N ASP A 390 7.97 -19.89 9.39
CA ASP A 390 7.35 -19.09 10.47
C ASP A 390 5.95 -18.51 10.00
N ALA A 391 5.18 -17.74 10.79
CA ALA A 391 3.67 -17.67 10.69
C ALA A 391 2.98 -16.34 11.17
N ARG A 392 1.80 -15.79 10.71
CA ARG A 392 0.77 -15.99 9.62
C ARG A 392 -0.25 -14.77 9.51
N PHE A 393 -0.65 -14.27 8.31
CA PHE A 393 -1.70 -13.22 7.92
C PHE A 393 -1.60 -11.66 8.15
N GLN A 394 -2.11 -10.86 7.17
CA GLN A 394 -2.91 -9.58 7.23
C GLN A 394 -2.37 -8.10 7.52
N LEU A 395 -1.68 -7.38 6.59
CA LEU A 395 -1.60 -5.88 6.48
C LEU A 395 -0.99 -5.32 5.16
N ASP A 396 -1.53 -4.22 4.60
CA ASP A 396 -0.91 -3.41 3.54
C ASP A 396 -0.62 -1.97 4.03
N CYS A 397 0.65 -1.50 4.13
CA CYS A 397 1.01 -0.07 4.21
C CYS A 397 2.54 0.24 4.13
N ILE A 398 2.85 1.50 3.83
CA ILE A 398 4.19 2.14 3.88
C ILE A 398 4.05 3.39 4.77
N PRO A 399 5.07 3.83 5.54
CA PRO A 399 5.02 5.14 6.20
C PRO A 399 4.83 6.26 5.18
N ALA A 400 3.83 7.12 5.38
CA ALA A 400 3.50 8.23 4.46
C ALA A 400 4.56 9.36 4.44
N GLU A 401 5.60 9.28 5.28
CA GLU A 401 6.68 10.26 5.34
C GLU A 401 7.92 9.86 4.54
N ALA A 402 8.71 10.86 4.15
CA ALA A 402 9.87 10.71 3.30
C ALA A 402 11.14 10.14 4.00
N ASP A 403 12.06 9.68 3.15
CA ASP A 403 13.37 9.16 3.51
C ASP A 403 13.33 7.85 4.34
N PHE A 404 12.30 7.01 4.15
CA PHE A 404 12.25 5.64 4.66
C PHE A 404 12.64 4.61 3.59
N LEU A 405 13.19 3.49 4.05
CA LEU A 405 13.38 2.25 3.29
C LEU A 405 13.00 1.07 4.19
N LEU A 406 12.10 0.21 3.72
CA LEU A 406 11.64 -1.00 4.39
C LEU A 406 11.95 -2.21 3.49
N GLY A 407 13.00 -2.95 3.84
CA GLY A 407 13.35 -4.23 3.22
C GLY A 407 12.63 -5.38 3.94
N MET A 408 11.56 -5.89 3.34
CA MET A 408 10.86 -7.08 3.82
C MET A 408 11.51 -8.34 3.24
N ALA A 409 11.72 -9.35 4.08
CA ALA A 409 12.34 -10.60 3.66
C ALA A 409 11.55 -11.40 2.62
N THR A 410 10.24 -11.16 2.51
CA THR A 410 9.33 -11.90 1.63
C THR A 410 8.15 -11.02 1.21
N LEU A 411 7.49 -11.33 0.08
CA LEU A 411 6.25 -10.71 -0.36
C LEU A 411 5.17 -10.84 0.72
N GLN A 412 4.23 -9.88 0.75
CA GLN A 412 3.07 -9.99 1.62
C GLN A 412 2.23 -11.23 1.30
N ASP A 413 1.64 -11.84 2.34
CA ASP A 413 0.95 -13.13 2.32
C ASP A 413 1.83 -14.37 2.10
N TYR A 414 3.18 -14.24 2.04
CA TYR A 414 4.13 -15.36 1.90
C TYR A 414 5.05 -15.62 3.11
N VAL A 415 5.64 -16.82 3.14
CA VAL A 415 6.65 -17.25 4.14
C VAL A 415 8.08 -16.81 3.78
N SER A 416 9.00 -16.89 4.75
CA SER A 416 10.45 -16.69 4.60
C SER A 416 11.23 -17.82 5.27
N TYR A 417 12.34 -18.26 4.68
CA TYR A 417 13.06 -19.48 5.09
C TYR A 417 14.30 -19.21 5.94
N ARG A 418 14.54 -20.12 6.90
CA ARG A 418 15.61 -20.03 7.90
C ARG A 418 16.36 -21.36 8.01
N SER A 419 17.64 -21.39 7.64
CA SER A 419 18.54 -22.50 7.95
C SER A 419 19.02 -22.38 9.41
N PRO A 420 18.86 -23.41 10.26
CA PRO A 420 19.41 -23.42 11.62
C PRO A 420 20.93 -23.34 11.71
N ARG A 421 21.65 -23.51 10.59
CA ARG A 421 23.13 -23.51 10.52
C ARG A 421 23.69 -22.26 9.84
N GLU A 422 23.02 -21.80 8.79
CA GLU A 422 23.57 -20.76 7.89
C GLU A 422 22.87 -19.41 8.06
N GLY A 423 21.72 -19.35 8.73
CA GLY A 423 20.91 -18.14 8.88
C GLY A 423 19.71 -18.11 7.93
N THR A 424 19.10 -16.95 7.74
CA THR A 424 17.98 -16.78 6.79
C THR A 424 18.49 -16.39 5.41
N TRP A 425 17.86 -16.93 4.36
CA TRP A 425 18.27 -16.68 2.98
C TRP A 425 18.32 -15.19 2.64
N TYR A 426 17.39 -14.39 3.19
CA TYR A 426 17.33 -12.95 2.99
C TYR A 426 18.47 -12.20 3.69
N ILE A 427 18.72 -12.45 4.98
CA ILE A 427 19.74 -11.70 5.71
C ILE A 427 21.15 -12.08 5.27
N GLN A 428 21.42 -13.35 4.96
CA GLN A 428 22.72 -13.74 4.42
C GLN A 428 22.98 -13.12 3.04
N ALA A 429 22.00 -13.18 2.13
CA ALA A 429 22.08 -12.51 0.84
C ALA A 429 22.28 -10.99 1.00
N LEU A 430 21.49 -10.34 1.86
CA LEU A 430 21.63 -8.91 2.16
C LEU A 430 23.04 -8.56 2.68
N CYS A 431 23.58 -9.34 3.61
CA CYS A 431 24.93 -9.13 4.15
C CYS A 431 26.00 -9.31 3.07
N GLN A 432 25.93 -10.39 2.28
CA GLN A 432 26.89 -10.64 1.20
C GLN A 432 26.81 -9.55 0.12
N ARG A 433 25.61 -9.21 -0.36
CA ARG A 433 25.42 -8.17 -1.37
C ARG A 433 25.87 -6.79 -0.88
N LEU A 434 25.71 -6.46 0.41
CA LEU A 434 26.29 -5.25 1.01
C LEU A 434 27.83 -5.30 1.04
N GLU A 435 28.44 -6.39 1.52
CA GLU A 435 29.90 -6.54 1.58
C GLU A 435 30.55 -6.47 0.18
N ASP A 436 29.91 -7.02 -0.86
CA ASP A 436 30.41 -7.00 -2.24
C ASP A 436 30.17 -5.67 -2.98
N SER A 437 29.06 -4.97 -2.69
CA SER A 437 28.54 -3.88 -3.54
C SER A 437 28.76 -2.47 -2.97
N CYS A 438 28.83 -2.32 -1.65
CA CYS A 438 29.16 -1.03 -1.03
C CYS A 438 30.56 -0.51 -1.40
N PRO A 439 31.64 -1.33 -1.45
CA PRO A 439 32.95 -0.91 -1.95
C PRO A 439 32.94 -0.49 -3.43
N ARG A 440 31.93 -0.90 -4.20
CA ARG A 440 31.73 -0.55 -5.62
C ARG A 440 30.87 0.72 -5.80
N GLY A 441 30.42 1.33 -4.71
CA GLY A 441 29.61 2.56 -4.72
C GLY A 441 28.17 2.38 -5.20
N GLU A 442 27.64 1.16 -5.22
CA GLU A 442 26.25 0.92 -5.61
C GLU A 442 25.27 1.44 -4.56
N ASP A 443 24.11 1.94 -5.02
CA ASP A 443 23.04 2.37 -4.11
C ASP A 443 22.22 1.18 -3.59
N ILE A 444 21.60 1.37 -2.43
CA ILE A 444 20.90 0.31 -1.69
C ILE A 444 19.76 -0.33 -2.48
N LEU A 445 19.15 0.39 -3.43
CA LEU A 445 18.07 -0.16 -4.26
C LEU A 445 18.64 -1.11 -5.31
N THR A 446 19.77 -0.74 -5.92
CA THR A 446 20.58 -1.64 -6.78
C THR A 446 21.01 -2.89 -6.00
N ILE A 447 21.50 -2.72 -4.76
CA ILE A 447 21.91 -3.83 -3.89
C ILE A 447 20.71 -4.75 -3.58
N LEU A 448 19.56 -4.19 -3.20
CA LEU A 448 18.34 -4.96 -2.89
C LEU A 448 17.75 -5.65 -4.12
N THR A 449 17.87 -5.07 -5.33
CA THR A 449 17.53 -5.77 -6.58
C THR A 449 18.39 -7.02 -6.78
N ALA A 450 19.68 -6.96 -6.43
CA ALA A 450 20.55 -8.13 -6.48
C ALA A 450 20.22 -9.17 -5.38
N VAL A 451 19.81 -8.73 -4.17
CA VAL A 451 19.29 -9.62 -3.11
C VAL A 451 18.05 -10.37 -3.59
N ASN A 452 17.12 -9.69 -4.27
CA ASN A 452 15.94 -10.32 -4.87
C ASN A 452 16.33 -11.38 -5.92
N GLN A 453 17.34 -11.10 -6.75
CA GLN A 453 17.85 -12.06 -7.74
C GLN A 453 18.52 -13.28 -7.09
N GLU A 454 19.21 -13.10 -5.97
CA GLU A 454 19.85 -14.21 -5.24
C GLU A 454 18.82 -15.09 -4.51
N VAL A 455 17.93 -14.48 -3.72
CA VAL A 455 16.95 -15.22 -2.89
C VAL A 455 15.96 -16.00 -3.75
N SER A 456 15.59 -15.48 -4.94
CA SER A 456 14.69 -16.20 -5.86
C SER A 456 15.34 -17.42 -6.54
N ARG A 457 16.68 -17.51 -6.61
CA ARG A 457 17.39 -18.71 -7.09
C ARG A 457 17.36 -19.87 -6.10
N LYS A 458 17.31 -19.60 -4.79
CA LYS A 458 17.29 -20.60 -3.71
C LYS A 458 15.95 -21.35 -3.68
N SER A 459 15.94 -22.60 -3.24
CA SER A 459 14.78 -23.50 -3.35
C SER A 459 14.72 -24.50 -2.19
N CYS A 460 13.53 -24.75 -1.66
CA CYS A 460 13.28 -25.75 -0.62
C CYS A 460 12.72 -27.05 -1.22
N GLU A 461 13.41 -28.17 -0.99
CA GLU A 461 12.94 -29.53 -1.30
C GLU A 461 12.00 -30.06 -0.18
N PRO A 462 10.95 -30.85 -0.47
CA PRO A 462 10.61 -31.48 -1.76
C PRO A 462 9.60 -30.68 -2.61
N ASN A 463 9.15 -29.52 -2.14
CA ASN A 463 8.03 -28.77 -2.73
C ASN A 463 8.48 -27.73 -3.79
N ALA A 464 9.78 -27.59 -4.04
CA ALA A 464 10.41 -26.58 -4.90
C ALA A 464 9.98 -25.13 -4.54
N GLU A 465 9.81 -24.85 -3.25
CA GLU A 465 9.28 -23.57 -2.77
C GLU A 465 10.32 -22.46 -2.88
N LYS A 466 9.85 -21.25 -3.22
CA LYS A 466 10.66 -20.05 -3.43
C LYS A 466 10.38 -18.96 -2.40
N GLN A 467 11.30 -18.00 -2.32
CA GLN A 467 11.15 -16.76 -1.58
C GLN A 467 11.47 -15.58 -2.50
N MET A 468 10.72 -14.49 -2.37
CA MET A 468 10.94 -13.24 -3.10
C MET A 468 10.86 -12.08 -2.12
N PRO A 469 11.97 -11.41 -1.76
CA PRO A 469 11.96 -10.26 -0.86
C PRO A 469 11.29 -9.04 -1.50
N GLN A 470 10.76 -8.14 -0.66
CA GLN A 470 10.05 -6.95 -1.10
C GLN A 470 10.63 -5.67 -0.47
N PRO A 471 11.51 -4.93 -1.16
CA PRO A 471 11.89 -3.60 -0.75
C PRO A 471 10.78 -2.59 -1.08
N SER A 472 10.49 -1.69 -0.15
CA SER A 472 9.58 -0.57 -0.33
C SER A 472 10.19 0.70 0.25
N PHE A 473 10.00 1.88 -0.37
CA PHE A 473 10.75 3.08 0.00
C PHE A 473 10.03 4.40 -0.31
N THR A 474 10.38 5.42 0.47
CA THR A 474 10.06 6.84 0.26
C THR A 474 11.35 7.68 0.17
N LEU A 475 12.48 7.03 -0.16
CA LEU A 475 13.78 7.67 -0.38
C LEU A 475 13.69 8.69 -1.54
N ARG A 476 14.23 9.90 -1.30
CA ARG A 476 14.25 11.03 -2.24
C ARG A 476 15.62 11.26 -2.91
N LYS A 477 16.64 10.53 -2.46
CA LYS A 477 18.03 10.62 -2.91
C LYS A 477 18.64 9.22 -2.98
N LYS A 478 19.74 9.05 -3.72
CA LYS A 478 20.51 7.79 -3.71
C LYS A 478 21.06 7.54 -2.29
N LEU A 479 20.73 6.39 -1.72
CA LEU A 479 21.33 5.92 -0.47
C LEU A 479 22.48 4.96 -0.82
N ILE A 480 23.70 5.47 -0.72
CA ILE A 480 24.96 4.73 -0.88
C ILE A 480 25.63 4.68 0.50
N PHE A 481 26.29 3.57 0.82
CA PHE A 481 27.12 3.44 2.02
C PHE A 481 28.60 3.37 1.61
N PRO A 482 29.35 4.48 1.64
CA PRO A 482 30.78 4.47 1.32
C PRO A 482 31.56 3.70 2.37
N VAL A 483 32.42 2.80 1.90
CA VAL A 483 33.49 2.15 2.66
C VAL A 483 34.76 2.96 2.46
N ASP A 484 35.42 3.32 3.57
CA ASP A 484 36.64 4.15 3.58
C ASP A 484 37.92 3.32 3.28
#